data_AF-A0A402CR59-F1
#
_entry.id   AF-A0A402CR59-F1
#
_cell.length_a   1.000
_cell.length_b   1.000
_cell.length_c   1.000
_cell.angle_alpha   90.00
_cell.angle_beta   90.00
_cell.angle_gamma   90.00
#
_symmetry.space_group_name_H-M   'P 1'
#
loop_
_entity.id
_entity.type
_entity.pdbx_description
1 polymer ?
#
loop_
_entity_poly.entity_id
_entity_poly.type
_entity_poly.pdbx_seq_one_letter_code
_entity_poly.pdbx_strand_id
1 'polypeptide(L)'
;MRELVLRPLWTAKGLIARMAQSGETRTMDGAWTDEALAERVRASGDTAAFALLVERYRGRLLALARRMLSGAGPEEAEDIVQEAFLAAFDRRATYRKDSSYRPWLYRITVNRCLDKLRAHGRAPATLVLDAVCDPADQSDTPLQHLLTEEFQERLQAAVGGLPPKYRAVFLLRHLDDLTYDEIAVATELPVGTVKTHLFRARAQLRTALSGYWES
;
A
#
# COMPACT_ATOMS: atom_id res chain seq x y z
N MET A 1 38.13 -15.98 -23.48
CA MET A 1 38.20 -14.75 -24.30
C MET A 1 37.35 -15.01 -25.55
N ARG A 2 36.13 -14.48 -25.77
CA ARG A 2 35.44 -13.27 -25.30
C ARG A 2 33.94 -13.53 -25.07
N GLU A 3 33.36 -12.67 -24.25
CA GLU A 3 32.01 -12.63 -23.70
C GLU A 3 30.90 -12.42 -24.75
N LEU A 4 29.79 -13.16 -24.61
CA LEU A 4 28.48 -12.79 -25.15
C LEU A 4 27.71 -12.03 -24.05
N VAL A 5 27.75 -10.70 -24.11
CA VAL A 5 26.93 -9.83 -23.26
C VAL A 5 25.54 -9.68 -23.89
N LEU A 6 24.56 -10.23 -23.19
CA LEU A 6 23.11 -10.01 -23.38
C LEU A 6 22.80 -8.51 -23.37
N ARG A 7 22.14 -8.01 -24.42
CA ARG A 7 21.53 -6.67 -24.45
C ARG A 7 20.03 -6.77 -24.14
N PRO A 8 19.49 -6.09 -23.11
CA PRO A 8 18.06 -6.13 -22.81
C PRO A 8 17.25 -5.23 -23.76
N LEU A 9 16.07 -5.69 -24.19
CA LEU A 9 15.13 -5.02 -25.11
C LEU A 9 14.21 -3.97 -24.43
N TRP A 10 14.65 -3.39 -23.31
CA TRP A 10 13.95 -2.32 -22.61
C TRP A 10 14.26 -0.92 -23.18
N THR A 11 13.72 -0.60 -24.35
CA THR A 11 13.69 0.81 -24.80
C THR A 11 12.27 1.24 -25.12
N ALA A 12 11.52 1.52 -24.05
CA ALA A 12 10.21 2.17 -24.06
C ALA A 12 10.14 3.46 -24.90
N LYS A 13 11.28 4.05 -25.28
CA LYS A 13 11.37 5.23 -26.16
C LYS A 13 10.76 5.01 -27.56
N GLY A 14 10.82 3.79 -28.12
CA GLY A 14 10.30 3.52 -29.47
C GLY A 14 8.78 3.38 -29.56
N LEU A 15 8.13 3.00 -28.46
CA LEU A 15 6.70 2.73 -28.41
C LEU A 15 5.87 4.00 -28.14
N ILE A 16 6.44 4.93 -27.37
CA ILE A 16 5.82 6.21 -26.98
C ILE A 16 5.49 7.08 -28.21
N ALA A 17 6.27 6.99 -29.30
CA ALA A 17 6.06 7.77 -30.51
C ALA A 17 4.83 7.32 -31.35
N ARG A 18 4.35 6.08 -31.19
CA ARG A 18 3.29 5.50 -32.04
C ARG A 18 1.87 5.65 -31.48
N MET A 19 1.70 6.08 -30.23
CA MET A 19 0.39 6.05 -29.54
C MET A 19 -0.29 7.42 -29.42
N ALA A 20 0.26 8.48 -30.00
CA ALA A 20 -0.24 9.86 -29.90
C ALA A 20 -1.51 10.18 -30.74
N GLN A 21 -2.26 9.16 -31.21
CA GLN A 21 -3.42 9.36 -32.12
C GLN A 21 -4.80 8.99 -31.55
N SER A 22 -4.91 8.51 -30.30
CA SER A 22 -6.21 8.36 -29.63
C SER A 22 -6.36 9.39 -28.51
N GLY A 23 -7.42 10.18 -28.57
CA GLY A 23 -7.74 11.23 -27.60
C GLY A 23 -8.11 10.67 -26.24
N GLU A 24 -7.11 10.32 -25.44
CA GLU A 24 -7.28 9.93 -24.03
C GLU A 24 -6.77 11.02 -23.08
N THR A 25 -7.44 11.08 -21.92
CA THR A 25 -7.24 12.03 -20.81
C THR A 25 -5.79 12.04 -20.32
N ARG A 26 -5.02 12.97 -20.88
CA ARG A 26 -3.68 13.31 -20.44
C ARG A 26 -3.77 14.19 -19.19
N THR A 27 -2.96 13.95 -18.17
CA THR A 27 -2.75 14.97 -17.13
C THR A 27 -2.14 16.21 -17.77
N MET A 28 -2.29 17.38 -17.13
CA MET A 28 -1.79 18.66 -17.64
C MET A 28 -0.28 18.64 -18.00
N ASP A 29 0.49 17.69 -17.46
CA ASP A 29 1.93 17.50 -17.72
C ASP A 29 2.26 16.44 -18.79
N GLY A 30 1.25 15.90 -19.46
CA GLY A 30 1.44 14.94 -20.54
C GLY A 30 1.57 13.47 -20.11
N ALA A 31 1.36 13.15 -18.82
CA ALA A 31 1.39 11.80 -18.28
C ALA A 31 0.00 11.16 -18.25
N TRP A 32 -0.07 9.83 -18.37
CA TRP A 32 -1.32 9.08 -18.24
C TRP A 32 -1.74 8.99 -16.76
N THR A 33 -3.02 9.18 -16.45
CA THR A 33 -3.56 8.92 -15.10
C THR A 33 -3.53 7.43 -14.78
N ASP A 34 -3.57 7.08 -13.49
CA ASP A 34 -3.61 5.68 -13.08
C ASP A 34 -4.89 4.99 -13.55
N GLU A 35 -6.02 5.70 -13.52
CA GLU A 35 -7.32 5.22 -13.99
C GLU A 35 -7.30 4.93 -15.49
N ALA A 36 -6.66 5.80 -16.30
CA ALA A 36 -6.55 5.59 -17.74
C ALA A 36 -5.67 4.38 -18.07
N LEU A 37 -4.55 4.21 -17.36
CA LEU A 37 -3.70 3.03 -17.51
C LEU A 37 -4.45 1.76 -17.07
N ALA A 38 -5.13 1.80 -15.92
CA ALA A 38 -5.87 0.67 -15.38
C ALA A 38 -7.03 0.25 -16.30
N GLU A 39 -7.71 1.20 -16.94
CA GLU A 39 -8.76 0.91 -17.91
C GLU A 39 -8.21 0.21 -19.16
N ARG A 40 -7.05 0.64 -19.67
CA ARG A 40 -6.37 -0.05 -20.79
C ARG A 40 -5.99 -1.48 -20.43
N VAL A 41 -5.44 -1.68 -19.23
CA VAL A 41 -5.11 -3.01 -18.70
C VAL A 41 -6.38 -3.85 -18.58
N ARG A 42 -7.45 -3.31 -17.99
CA ARG A 42 -8.74 -4.00 -17.82
C ARG A 42 -9.33 -4.45 -19.16
N ALA A 43 -9.34 -3.56 -20.15
CA ALA A 43 -10.04 -3.77 -21.42
C ALA A 43 -9.31 -4.75 -22.35
N SER A 44 -7.98 -4.67 -22.45
CA SER A 44 -7.21 -5.44 -23.43
C SER A 44 -6.06 -6.27 -22.85
N GLY A 45 -5.77 -6.14 -21.56
CA GLY A 45 -4.57 -6.73 -20.95
C GLY A 45 -3.29 -6.01 -21.36
N ASP A 46 -3.36 -4.71 -21.70
CA ASP A 46 -2.21 -3.89 -22.13
C ASP A 46 -1.04 -3.97 -21.13
N THR A 47 -0.03 -4.77 -21.48
CA THR A 47 1.13 -5.03 -20.62
C THR A 47 2.05 -3.81 -20.50
N ALA A 48 2.05 -2.91 -21.48
CA ALA A 48 2.83 -1.68 -21.42
C ALA A 48 2.20 -0.69 -20.43
N ALA A 49 0.87 -0.55 -20.45
CA ALA A 49 0.16 0.23 -19.45
C ALA A 49 0.33 -0.36 -18.04
N PHE A 50 0.30 -1.70 -17.93
CA PHE A 50 0.53 -2.38 -16.65
C PHE A 50 1.95 -2.15 -16.10
N ALA A 51 2.98 -2.21 -16.96
CA ALA A 51 4.36 -1.94 -16.55
C ALA A 51 4.54 -0.53 -15.95
N LEU A 52 3.84 0.48 -16.49
CA LEU A 52 3.85 1.84 -15.92
C LEU A 52 3.21 1.89 -14.53
N LEU A 53 2.13 1.15 -14.30
CA LEU A 53 1.50 1.03 -12.98
C LEU A 53 2.44 0.31 -11.99
N VAL A 54 3.09 -0.77 -12.42
CA VAL A 54 4.08 -1.49 -11.59
C VAL A 54 5.20 -0.54 -11.16
N GLU A 55 5.78 0.22 -12.08
CA GLU A 55 6.84 1.18 -11.79
C GLU A 55 6.41 2.23 -10.76
N ARG A 56 5.19 2.77 -10.91
CA ARG A 56 4.64 3.79 -10.00
C ARG A 56 4.40 3.28 -8.58
N TYR A 57 3.96 2.03 -8.44
CA TYR A 57 3.45 1.50 -7.19
C TYR A 57 4.40 0.55 -6.46
N ARG A 58 5.36 -0.09 -7.15
CA ARG A 58 6.24 -1.12 -6.57
C ARG A 58 6.94 -0.64 -5.30
N GLY A 59 7.55 0.55 -5.32
CA GLY A 59 8.24 1.09 -4.15
C GLY A 59 7.32 1.30 -2.95
N ARG A 60 6.10 1.81 -3.18
CA ARG A 60 5.12 2.07 -2.13
C ARG A 60 4.57 0.77 -1.53
N LEU A 61 4.18 -0.18 -2.40
CA LEU A 61 3.69 -1.48 -1.95
C LEU A 61 4.76 -2.27 -1.20
N LEU A 62 6.02 -2.18 -1.62
CA LEU A 62 7.14 -2.80 -0.90
C LEU A 62 7.35 -2.17 0.48
N ALA A 63 7.29 -0.83 0.56
CA ALA A 63 7.39 -0.11 1.82
C ALA A 63 6.22 -0.43 2.78
N LEU A 64 5.02 -0.64 2.24
CA LEU A 64 3.86 -1.11 2.99
C LEU A 64 4.05 -2.55 3.47
N ALA A 65 4.39 -3.47 2.56
CA ALA A 65 4.54 -4.89 2.85
C ALA A 65 5.62 -5.15 3.90
N ARG A 66 6.78 -4.47 3.82
CA ARG A 66 7.86 -4.56 4.81
C ARG A 66 7.40 -4.16 6.22
N ARG A 67 6.60 -3.10 6.33
CA ARG A 67 6.07 -2.65 7.64
C ARG A 67 4.91 -3.51 8.12
N MET A 68 4.08 -4.02 7.20
CA MET A 68 3.05 -5.00 7.52
C MET A 68 3.64 -6.30 8.04
N LEU A 69 4.78 -6.72 7.49
CA LEU A 69 5.48 -7.96 7.81
C LEU A 69 6.77 -7.70 8.58
N SER A 70 6.75 -6.75 9.53
CA SER A 70 7.95 -6.30 10.27
C SER A 70 8.71 -7.40 11.04
N GLY A 71 8.13 -8.59 11.20
CA GLY A 71 8.79 -9.76 11.79
C GLY A 71 9.21 -10.83 10.77
N ALA A 72 8.99 -10.60 9.48
CA ALA A 72 9.39 -11.48 8.39
C ALA A 72 10.61 -10.89 7.65
N GLY A 73 11.38 -11.75 6.98
CA GLY A 73 12.54 -11.31 6.20
C GLY A 73 12.17 -10.39 5.03
N PRO A 74 13.13 -9.60 4.51
CA PRO A 74 12.88 -8.67 3.40
C PRO A 74 12.33 -9.34 2.14
N GLU A 75 12.72 -10.60 1.91
CA GLU A 75 12.27 -11.43 0.77
C GLU A 75 10.75 -11.66 0.78
N GLU A 76 10.15 -11.89 1.95
CA GLU A 76 8.71 -12.12 2.09
C GLU A 76 7.88 -10.90 1.65
N ALA A 77 8.39 -9.69 1.86
CA ALA A 77 7.73 -8.49 1.39
C ALA A 77 7.81 -8.33 -0.13
N GLU A 78 8.92 -8.74 -0.74
CA GLU A 78 9.10 -8.71 -2.21
C GLU A 78 8.18 -9.72 -2.89
N ASP A 79 8.10 -10.93 -2.35
CA ASP A 79 7.18 -11.98 -2.82
C ASP A 79 5.73 -11.50 -2.78
N ILE A 80 5.30 -10.90 -1.66
CA ILE A 80 3.94 -10.37 -1.52
C ILE A 80 3.63 -9.29 -2.57
N VAL A 81 4.57 -8.39 -2.86
CA VAL A 81 4.39 -7.36 -3.88
C VAL A 81 4.30 -7.99 -5.27
N GLN A 82 5.16 -8.95 -5.58
CA GLN A 82 5.11 -9.67 -6.85
C GLN A 82 3.78 -10.38 -7.03
N GLU A 83 3.36 -11.17 -6.03
CA GLU A 83 2.08 -11.87 -6.04
C GLU A 83 0.88 -10.92 -6.10
N ALA A 84 0.98 -9.73 -5.48
CA ALA A 84 -0.05 -8.70 -5.55
C ALA A 84 -0.20 -8.16 -6.96
N PHE A 85 0.89 -7.85 -7.66
CA PHE A 85 0.83 -7.42 -9.06
C PHE A 85 0.34 -8.53 -9.99
N LEU A 86 0.79 -9.77 -9.81
CA LEU A 86 0.28 -10.91 -10.59
C LEU A 86 -1.24 -11.06 -10.40
N ALA A 87 -1.71 -11.03 -9.16
CA ALA A 87 -3.15 -11.07 -8.88
C ALA A 87 -3.90 -9.85 -9.41
N ALA A 88 -3.30 -8.66 -9.39
CA ALA A 88 -3.90 -7.47 -9.98
C ALA A 88 -4.07 -7.63 -11.49
N PHE A 89 -3.07 -8.19 -12.19
CA PHE A 89 -3.17 -8.47 -13.61
C PHE A 89 -4.21 -9.55 -13.92
N ASP A 90 -4.22 -10.64 -13.16
CA ASP A 90 -5.20 -11.73 -13.34
C ASP A 90 -6.63 -11.25 -13.08
N ARG A 91 -6.81 -10.45 -12.03
CA ARG A 91 -8.11 -9.90 -11.62
C ARG A 91 -8.44 -8.57 -12.28
N ARG A 92 -7.69 -8.13 -13.29
CA ARG A 92 -7.86 -6.82 -13.95
C ARG A 92 -9.31 -6.57 -14.38
N ALA A 93 -10.02 -7.60 -14.84
CA ALA A 93 -11.43 -7.51 -15.25
C ALA A 93 -12.40 -7.10 -14.12
N THR A 94 -12.01 -7.29 -12.85
CA THR A 94 -12.81 -6.90 -11.67
C THR A 94 -12.63 -5.44 -11.27
N TYR A 95 -11.64 -4.74 -11.84
CA TYR A 95 -11.48 -3.31 -11.63
C TYR A 95 -12.66 -2.57 -12.25
N ARG A 96 -13.26 -1.63 -11.50
CA ARG A 96 -14.37 -0.81 -12.01
C ARG A 96 -13.82 0.53 -12.49
N LYS A 97 -14.20 0.92 -13.70
CA LYS A 97 -13.75 2.17 -14.35
C LYS A 97 -13.99 3.41 -13.48
N ASP A 98 -15.11 3.45 -12.76
CA ASP A 98 -15.48 4.60 -11.91
C ASP A 98 -14.90 4.52 -10.49
N SER A 99 -13.95 3.61 -10.24
CA SER A 99 -13.28 3.49 -8.95
C SER A 99 -11.81 3.89 -9.05
N SER A 100 -11.29 4.53 -7.99
CA SER A 100 -9.87 4.84 -7.90
C SER A 100 -9.04 3.55 -7.96
N TYR A 101 -8.02 3.53 -8.82
CA TYR A 101 -7.16 2.36 -8.99
C TYR A 101 -6.33 2.08 -7.74
N ARG A 102 -5.88 3.15 -7.08
CA ARG A 102 -4.98 3.08 -5.93
C ARG A 102 -5.58 2.22 -4.80
N PRO A 103 -6.73 2.54 -4.18
CA PRO A 103 -7.33 1.71 -3.13
C PRO A 103 -7.57 0.25 -3.54
N TRP A 104 -7.93 0.00 -4.80
CA TRP A 104 -8.15 -1.35 -5.31
C TRP A 104 -6.86 -2.19 -5.33
N LEU A 105 -5.73 -1.60 -5.73
CA LEU A 105 -4.43 -2.25 -5.70
C LEU A 105 -3.93 -2.48 -4.26
N TYR A 106 -4.10 -1.48 -3.39
CA TYR A 106 -3.76 -1.61 -1.97
C TYR A 106 -4.59 -2.70 -1.29
N ARG A 107 -5.86 -2.88 -1.66
CA ARG A 107 -6.70 -3.98 -1.17
C ARG A 107 -6.09 -5.34 -1.42
N ILE A 108 -5.65 -5.59 -2.65
CA ILE A 108 -5.02 -6.86 -3.03
C ILE A 108 -3.77 -7.10 -2.16
N THR A 109 -2.95 -6.06 -2.00
CA THR A 109 -1.69 -6.12 -1.24
C THR A 109 -1.93 -6.35 0.26
N VAL A 110 -2.85 -5.60 0.87
CA VAL A 110 -3.20 -5.71 2.29
C VAL A 110 -3.79 -7.07 2.59
N ASN A 111 -4.71 -7.57 1.76
CA ASN A 111 -5.29 -8.90 1.96
C ASN A 111 -4.21 -9.99 1.94
N ARG A 112 -3.26 -9.93 0.99
CA ARG A 112 -2.12 -10.87 0.98
C ARG A 112 -1.25 -10.78 2.23
N CYS A 113 -0.92 -9.57 2.69
CA CYS A 113 -0.17 -9.40 3.94
C CYS A 113 -0.92 -10.01 5.13
N LEU A 114 -2.22 -9.76 5.23
CA LEU A 114 -3.06 -10.29 6.31
C LEU A 114 -3.16 -11.82 6.24
N ASP A 115 -3.31 -12.39 5.05
CA ASP A 115 -3.34 -13.85 4.84
C ASP A 115 -2.02 -14.50 5.25
N LYS A 116 -0.88 -13.89 4.89
CA LYS A 116 0.44 -14.36 5.31
C LYS A 116 0.61 -14.31 6.83
N LEU A 117 0.21 -13.20 7.48
CA LEU A 117 0.25 -13.07 8.94
C LEU A 117 -0.66 -14.08 9.64
N ARG A 118 -1.83 -14.38 9.07
CA ARG A 118 -2.75 -15.42 9.58
C ARG A 118 -2.13 -16.82 9.47
N ALA A 119 -1.47 -17.11 8.35
CA ALA A 119 -0.84 -18.41 8.11
C ALA A 119 0.31 -18.68 9.10
N HIS A 120 1.07 -17.65 9.46
CA HIS A 120 2.19 -17.74 10.41
C HIS A 120 1.77 -17.81 11.88
N GLY A 121 0.54 -17.43 12.24
CA GLY A 121 0.10 -17.35 13.64
C GLY A 121 -1.28 -17.95 13.91
N ARG A 122 -1.47 -19.26 13.74
CA ARG A 122 -2.75 -19.99 14.00
C ARG A 122 -3.40 -19.66 15.38
N ALA A 123 -4.16 -18.57 15.46
CA ALA A 123 -5.47 -18.40 16.11
C ALA A 123 -5.92 -16.92 16.06
N PRO A 124 -7.21 -16.63 15.83
CA PRO A 124 -7.70 -15.27 15.66
C PRO A 124 -7.87 -14.58 17.01
N ALA A 125 -7.26 -13.42 17.21
CA ALA A 125 -7.88 -12.42 18.06
C ALA A 125 -9.10 -11.89 17.30
N THR A 126 -10.24 -12.57 17.48
CA THR A 126 -11.55 -12.01 17.20
C THR A 126 -11.68 -10.78 18.09
N LEU A 127 -11.32 -9.62 17.55
CA LEU A 127 -11.70 -8.35 18.14
C LEU A 127 -13.22 -8.32 18.11
N VAL A 128 -13.81 -8.55 19.29
CA VAL A 128 -15.20 -8.28 19.58
C VAL A 128 -15.47 -6.86 19.08
N LEU A 129 -16.45 -6.76 18.18
CA LEU A 129 -16.95 -5.50 17.66
C LEU A 129 -17.57 -4.75 18.85
N ASP A 130 -16.77 -3.94 19.53
CA ASP A 130 -17.29 -3.01 20.51
C ASP A 130 -17.76 -1.75 19.79
N ALA A 131 -18.90 -1.22 20.25
CA ALA A 131 -19.75 -0.25 19.57
C ALA A 131 -18.99 0.86 18.83
N VAL A 132 -19.49 1.19 17.63
CA VAL A 132 -19.03 2.30 16.78
C VAL A 132 -19.08 3.60 17.59
N CYS A 133 -17.95 4.02 18.13
CA CYS A 133 -17.78 5.34 18.72
C CYS A 133 -17.05 6.19 17.68
N ASP A 134 -17.67 7.28 17.22
CA ASP A 134 -17.09 8.20 16.24
C ASP A 134 -15.95 8.98 16.93
N PRO A 135 -14.67 8.73 16.60
CA PRO A 135 -13.57 9.46 17.20
C PRO A 135 -13.42 10.81 16.48
N ALA A 136 -13.50 11.90 17.24
CA ALA A 136 -13.21 13.25 16.74
C ALA A 136 -11.73 13.38 16.31
N ASP A 137 -11.51 13.91 15.10
CA ASP A 137 -10.18 14.11 14.51
C ASP A 137 -9.35 15.13 15.29
N GLN A 138 -8.15 14.74 15.72
CA GLN A 138 -7.09 15.65 16.17
C GLN A 138 -5.88 15.45 15.24
N SER A 139 -5.48 16.53 14.57
CA SER A 139 -4.31 16.64 13.70
C SER A 139 -3.08 16.98 14.51
N ASP A 140 -1.92 16.38 14.21
CA ASP A 140 -0.64 16.82 14.76
C ASP A 140 0.52 16.74 13.74
N THR A 141 1.38 17.76 13.83
CA THR A 141 2.56 18.08 13.00
C THR A 141 3.90 17.69 13.68
N PRO A 142 5.03 17.62 12.94
CA PRO A 142 6.22 16.83 13.33
C PRO A 142 7.43 17.63 13.88
N LEU A 143 8.26 17.01 14.74
CA LEU A 143 9.52 17.55 15.31
C LEU A 143 10.75 16.63 15.04
N GLN A 144 11.88 17.27 14.74
CA GLN A 144 13.13 16.87 14.02
C GLN A 144 14.26 16.31 14.94
N HIS A 145 15.43 15.76 14.54
CA HIS A 145 15.99 15.03 13.37
C HIS A 145 17.33 14.30 13.73
N LEU A 146 17.70 14.10 15.00
CA LEU A 146 18.89 13.29 15.40
C LEU A 146 18.60 12.22 16.47
N LEU A 147 17.52 12.42 17.22
CA LEU A 147 16.75 11.39 17.94
C LEU A 147 16.11 10.35 16.99
N THR A 148 16.37 10.45 15.68
CA THR A 148 15.57 9.82 14.63
C THR A 148 15.84 8.35 14.48
N GLU A 149 17.07 7.85 14.46
CA GLU A 149 17.29 6.42 14.17
C GLU A 149 16.73 5.53 15.28
N GLU A 150 17.08 5.80 16.55
CA GLU A 150 16.53 5.08 17.69
C GLU A 150 15.01 5.26 17.80
N PHE A 151 14.50 6.47 17.61
CA PHE A 151 13.05 6.71 17.58
C PHE A 151 12.37 5.98 16.41
N GLN A 152 12.99 5.94 15.24
CA GLN A 152 12.46 5.26 14.06
C GLN A 152 12.48 3.74 14.27
N GLU A 153 13.52 3.18 14.89
CA GLU A 153 13.55 1.77 15.28
C GLU A 153 12.46 1.45 16.30
N ARG A 154 12.31 2.26 17.36
CA ARG A 154 11.24 2.11 18.35
C ARG A 154 9.85 2.28 17.73
N LEU A 155 9.67 3.25 16.83
CA LEU A 155 8.42 3.47 16.10
C LEU A 155 8.11 2.29 15.19
N GLN A 156 9.10 1.78 14.44
CA GLN A 156 8.94 0.61 13.60
C GLN A 156 8.57 -0.63 14.43
N ALA A 157 9.23 -0.85 15.56
CA ALA A 157 8.90 -1.91 16.49
C ALA A 157 7.49 -1.75 17.07
N ALA A 158 7.10 -0.54 17.49
CA ALA A 158 5.77 -0.25 18.02
C ALA A 158 4.67 -0.48 16.97
N VAL A 159 4.87 -0.01 15.73
CA VAL A 159 3.97 -0.28 14.60
C VAL A 159 3.91 -1.78 14.28
N GLY A 160 5.05 -2.46 14.35
CA GLY A 160 5.17 -3.92 14.24
C GLY A 160 4.53 -4.71 15.38
N GLY A 161 4.24 -4.07 16.51
CA GLY A 161 3.49 -4.64 17.64
C GLY A 161 1.98 -4.47 17.53
N LEU A 162 1.49 -3.58 16.66
CA LEU A 162 0.05 -3.36 16.49
C LEU A 162 -0.66 -4.60 15.95
N PRO A 163 -1.93 -4.87 16.33
CA PRO A 163 -2.77 -5.84 15.66
C PRO A 163 -2.79 -5.62 14.13
N PRO A 164 -2.75 -6.68 13.29
CA PRO A 164 -2.57 -6.54 11.84
C PRO A 164 -3.56 -5.58 11.15
N LYS A 165 -4.82 -5.56 11.58
CA LYS A 165 -5.84 -4.65 11.02
C LYS A 165 -5.62 -3.19 11.44
N TYR A 166 -5.13 -2.94 12.66
CA TYR A 166 -4.81 -1.59 13.13
C TYR A 166 -3.57 -1.06 12.43
N ARG A 167 -2.57 -1.94 12.28
CA ARG A 167 -1.35 -1.68 11.51
C ARG A 167 -1.67 -1.29 10.07
N ALA A 168 -2.50 -2.06 9.38
CA ALA A 168 -2.89 -1.78 8.00
C ALA A 168 -3.53 -0.38 7.88
N VAL A 169 -4.55 -0.07 8.68
CA VAL A 169 -5.22 1.24 8.67
C VAL A 169 -4.24 2.38 8.98
N PHE A 170 -3.38 2.20 9.99
CA PHE A 170 -2.38 3.20 10.36
C PHE A 170 -1.37 3.46 9.22
N LEU A 171 -0.84 2.41 8.61
CA LEU A 171 0.16 2.52 7.54
C LEU A 171 -0.43 3.15 6.28
N LEU A 172 -1.63 2.74 5.86
CA LEU A 172 -2.29 3.34 4.69
C LEU A 172 -2.55 4.84 4.89
N ARG A 173 -2.87 5.25 6.12
CA ARG A 173 -3.08 6.67 6.43
C ARG A 173 -1.77 7.47 6.43
N HIS A 174 -0.69 6.95 6.99
CA HIS A 174 0.51 7.75 7.26
C HIS A 174 1.66 7.54 6.26
N LEU A 175 1.69 6.44 5.51
CA LEU A 175 2.70 6.23 4.46
C LEU A 175 2.26 6.78 3.10
N ASP A 176 0.98 6.59 2.78
CA ASP A 176 0.46 6.77 1.43
C ASP A 176 -0.66 7.83 1.36
N ASP A 177 -1.00 8.42 2.51
CA ASP A 177 -2.02 9.46 2.69
C ASP A 177 -3.35 9.09 2.02
N LEU A 178 -3.81 7.85 2.25
CA LEU A 178 -5.16 7.45 1.83
C LEU A 178 -6.20 8.16 2.69
N THR A 179 -7.32 8.53 2.04
CA THR A 179 -8.50 9.04 2.76
C THR A 179 -9.19 7.91 3.53
N TYR A 180 -10.07 8.24 4.47
CA TYR A 180 -10.80 7.21 5.22
C TYR A 180 -11.66 6.32 4.32
N ASP A 181 -12.24 6.87 3.25
CA ASP A 181 -13.00 6.11 2.26
C ASP A 181 -12.10 5.18 1.43
N GLU A 182 -10.92 5.68 1.02
CA GLU A 182 -9.93 4.87 0.32
C GLU A 182 -9.40 3.73 1.20
N ILE A 183 -9.14 3.99 2.49
CA ILE A 183 -8.73 2.97 3.45
C ILE A 183 -9.85 1.95 3.66
N ALA A 184 -11.11 2.37 3.73
CA ALA A 184 -12.26 1.48 3.84
C ALA A 184 -12.32 0.52 2.65
N VAL A 185 -12.09 1.02 1.43
CA VAL A 185 -11.97 0.17 0.22
C VAL A 185 -10.76 -0.76 0.31
N ALA A 186 -9.59 -0.24 0.70
CA ALA A 186 -8.35 -1.02 0.78
C ALA A 186 -8.35 -2.09 1.88
N THR A 187 -9.16 -1.94 2.92
CA THR A 187 -9.19 -2.87 4.07
C THR A 187 -10.46 -3.68 4.17
N GLU A 188 -11.44 -3.40 3.31
CA GLU A 188 -12.78 -4.00 3.32
C GLU A 188 -13.49 -3.81 4.68
N LEU A 189 -13.29 -2.62 5.28
CA LEU A 189 -13.88 -2.22 6.55
C LEU A 189 -14.85 -1.06 6.35
N PRO A 190 -15.93 -0.95 7.15
CA PRO A 190 -16.73 0.27 7.20
C PRO A 190 -15.87 1.48 7.60
N VAL A 191 -16.17 2.66 7.05
CA VAL A 191 -15.44 3.91 7.36
C VAL A 191 -15.42 4.21 8.87
N GLY A 192 -16.53 3.98 9.57
CA GLY A 192 -16.58 4.10 11.04
C GLY A 192 -15.58 3.17 11.75
N THR A 193 -15.44 1.93 11.27
CA THR A 193 -14.45 0.98 11.79
C THR A 193 -13.03 1.41 11.48
N VAL A 194 -12.77 1.99 10.30
CA VAL A 194 -11.46 2.58 9.95
C VAL A 194 -11.07 3.66 10.95
N LYS A 195 -11.97 4.61 11.23
CA LYS A 195 -11.74 5.67 12.23
C LYS A 195 -11.43 5.09 13.61
N THR A 196 -12.22 4.12 14.08
CA THR A 196 -11.99 3.44 15.36
C THR A 196 -10.64 2.72 15.38
N HIS A 197 -10.29 1.99 14.32
CA HIS A 197 -8.99 1.30 14.23
C HIS A 197 -7.83 2.29 14.25
N LEU A 198 -7.95 3.41 13.56
CA LEU A 198 -6.92 4.45 13.54
C LEU A 198 -6.74 5.08 14.93
N PHE A 199 -7.85 5.38 15.61
CA PHE A 199 -7.82 5.87 16.98
C PHE A 199 -7.13 4.87 17.93
N ARG A 200 -7.51 3.59 17.86
CA ARG A 200 -6.90 2.53 18.69
C ARG A 200 -5.43 2.32 18.37
N ALA A 201 -5.03 2.38 17.10
CA ALA A 201 -3.63 2.32 16.69
C ALA A 201 -2.82 3.46 17.31
N ARG A 202 -3.30 4.71 17.18
CA ARG A 202 -2.64 5.90 17.77
C ARG A 202 -2.52 5.80 19.29
N ALA A 203 -3.56 5.34 19.97
CA ALA A 203 -3.54 5.15 21.42
C ALA A 203 -2.47 4.13 21.85
N GLN A 204 -2.39 2.98 21.17
CA GLN A 204 -1.37 1.96 21.46
C GLN A 204 0.04 2.44 21.15
N LEU A 205 0.25 3.15 20.04
CA LEU A 205 1.55 3.73 19.70
C LEU A 205 1.98 4.78 20.73
N ARG A 206 1.06 5.64 21.19
CA ARG A 206 1.36 6.62 22.24
C ARG A 206 1.79 5.94 23.54
N THR A 207 1.11 4.88 23.95
CA THR A 207 1.51 4.10 25.13
C THR A 207 2.86 3.41 24.93
N ALA A 208 3.12 2.83 23.75
CA ALA A 208 4.39 2.17 23.46
C ALA A 208 5.58 3.15 23.41
N LEU A 209 5.33 4.42 23.07
CA LEU A 209 6.34 5.45 22.90
C LEU A 209 6.41 6.46 24.07
N SER A 210 5.55 6.34 25.10
CA SER A 210 5.48 7.33 26.19
C SER A 210 6.79 7.46 26.96
N GLY A 211 7.51 6.35 27.17
CA GLY A 211 8.81 6.33 27.82
C GLY A 211 9.95 6.98 27.03
N TYR A 212 9.69 7.53 25.84
CA TYR A 212 10.68 8.27 25.06
C TYR A 212 10.71 9.77 25.37
N TRP A 213 9.60 10.32 25.88
CA TRP A 213 9.48 11.77 26.14
C TRP A 213 9.71 12.13 27.61
N GLU A 214 9.79 11.13 28.49
CA GLU A 214 9.97 11.28 29.94
C GLU A 214 11.42 11.03 30.41
N SER A 215 12.35 10.75 29.48
CA SER A 215 13.81 10.61 29.73
C SER A 215 14.58 11.77 29.14
#